data_AF-A0A354KJN4-F1
#
_entry.id   AF-A0A354KJN4-F1
#
_cell.length_a   1.000
_cell.length_b   1.000
_cell.length_c   1.000
_cell.angle_alpha   90.00
_cell.angle_beta   90.00
_cell.angle_gamma   90.00
#
_symmetry.space_group_name_H-M   'P 1'
#
loop_
_entity.id
_entity.type
_entity.pdbx_description
1 polymer ?
#
loop_
_entity_poly.entity_id
_entity_poly.type
_entity_poly.pdbx_seq_one_letter_code
_entity_poly.pdbx_strand_id
1 'polypeptide(L)'
;MPFTADDPFDYYLILVGQDQHCGLFVFPKQALIEHEILTAGCQVGKRGFRIYPNWSTPTNKQANKSKQWQHTYFVDCCGSPQEGNNKLAHILQSN
;
A
#
# COMPACT_ATOMS: atom_id res chain seq x y z
N MET A 1 12.14 6.26 14.74
CA MET A 1 12.41 4.85 14.38
C MET A 1 11.36 4.41 13.37
N PRO A 2 11.60 3.41 12.50
CA PRO A 2 10.51 2.75 11.79
C PRO A 2 9.50 2.19 12.80
N PHE A 3 8.24 2.09 12.40
CA PHE A 3 7.24 1.32 13.15
C PHE A 3 7.63 -0.17 13.15
N THR A 4 7.13 -0.90 14.14
CA THR A 4 7.36 -2.33 14.34
C THR A 4 6.11 -3.14 14.06
N ALA A 5 6.26 -4.47 13.91
CA ALA A 5 5.13 -5.39 13.83
C ALA A 5 4.27 -5.42 15.11
N ASP A 6 4.86 -5.05 16.26
CA ASP A 6 4.22 -5.07 17.57
C ASP A 6 3.40 -3.80 17.86
N ASP A 7 3.55 -2.75 17.05
CA ASP A 7 2.78 -1.52 17.20
C ASP A 7 1.26 -1.78 16.99
N PRO A 8 0.38 -1.10 17.75
CA PRO A 8 -1.05 -1.40 17.79
C PRO A 8 -1.81 -0.78 16.62
N PHE A 9 -1.59 -1.31 15.41
CA PHE A 9 -2.37 -1.02 14.21
C PHE A 9 -2.50 -2.27 13.34
N ASP A 10 -3.51 -2.32 12.48
CA ASP A 10 -3.68 -3.43 11.53
C ASP A 10 -3.37 -3.03 10.09
N TYR A 11 -3.55 -1.74 9.76
CA TYR A 11 -3.39 -1.22 8.40
C TYR A 11 -2.67 0.13 8.34
N TYR A 12 -1.95 0.36 7.24
CA TYR A 12 -1.59 1.70 6.78
C TYR A 12 -2.56 2.16 5.69
N LEU A 13 -3.15 3.32 5.92
CA LEU A 13 -4.00 4.01 4.95
C LEU A 13 -3.22 5.17 4.36
N ILE A 14 -3.02 5.17 3.04
CA ILE A 14 -2.32 6.26 2.34
C ILE A 14 -3.22 6.79 1.24
N LEU A 15 -3.76 7.99 1.45
CA LEU A 15 -4.50 8.71 0.43
C LEU A 15 -3.51 9.43 -0.50
N VAL A 16 -3.72 9.28 -1.80
CA VAL A 16 -2.90 9.92 -2.84
C VAL A 16 -3.82 10.65 -3.82
N GLY A 17 -3.38 11.82 -4.28
CA GLY A 17 -4.11 12.61 -5.26
C GLY A 17 -3.15 13.31 -6.21
N GLN A 18 -3.53 13.37 -7.49
CA GLN A 18 -2.82 14.13 -8.52
C GLN A 18 -3.81 14.55 -9.59
N ASP A 19 -3.98 15.86 -9.78
CA ASP A 19 -4.92 16.44 -10.75
C ASP A 19 -6.35 15.88 -10.57
N GLN A 20 -6.85 15.12 -11.56
CA GLN A 20 -8.16 14.48 -11.53
C GLN A 20 -8.12 13.04 -10.97
N HIS A 21 -6.96 12.57 -10.51
CA HIS A 21 -6.78 11.25 -9.95
C HIS A 21 -6.74 11.28 -8.43
N CYS A 22 -7.42 10.32 -7.80
CA CYS A 22 -7.44 10.12 -6.36
C CYS A 22 -7.52 8.62 -6.07
N GLY A 23 -6.86 8.17 -5.01
CA GLY A 23 -6.87 6.77 -4.64
C GLY A 23 -6.38 6.54 -3.22
N LEU A 24 -6.75 5.39 -2.69
CA LEU A 24 -6.43 4.96 -1.34
C LEU A 24 -5.63 3.66 -1.41
N PHE A 25 -4.46 3.66 -0.78
CA PHE A 25 -3.78 2.41 -0.45
C PHE A 25 -4.21 1.92 0.93
N VAL A 26 -4.48 0.63 1.03
CA VAL A 26 -4.84 -0.06 2.28
C VAL A 26 -3.87 -1.23 2.48
N PHE A 27 -2.74 -0.97 3.12
CA PHE A 27 -1.72 -1.98 3.34
C PHE A 27 -1.95 -2.69 4.68
N PRO A 28 -2.21 -4.00 4.70
CA PRO A 28 -2.22 -4.74 5.95
C PRO A 28 -0.83 -4.84 6.55
N LYS A 29 -0.76 -4.94 7.88
CA LYS A 29 0.49 -5.13 8.63
C LYS A 29 1.34 -6.26 8.04
N GLN A 30 0.72 -7.38 7.69
CA GLN A 30 1.40 -8.54 7.14
C GLN A 30 2.14 -8.22 5.83
N ALA A 31 1.49 -7.50 4.90
CA ALA A 31 2.15 -7.08 3.65
C ALA A 31 3.30 -6.11 3.90
N LEU A 32 3.18 -5.24 4.92
CA LEU A 32 4.24 -4.32 5.30
C LEU A 32 5.45 -5.05 5.92
N ILE A 33 5.24 -6.17 6.62
CA ILE A 33 6.29 -7.05 7.12
C ILE A 33 6.97 -7.78 5.95
N GLU A 34 6.18 -8.40 5.07
CA GLU A 34 6.68 -9.15 3.89
C GLU A 34 7.53 -8.29 2.95
N HIS A 35 7.25 -6.99 2.87
CA HIS A 35 8.01 -6.03 2.06
C HIS A 35 9.04 -5.21 2.86
N GLU A 36 9.35 -5.65 4.09
CA GLU A 36 10.40 -5.11 4.95
C GLU A 36 10.22 -3.61 5.25
N ILE A 37 8.96 -3.16 5.28
CA ILE A 37 8.61 -1.79 5.65
C ILE A 37 8.64 -1.65 7.17
N LEU A 38 8.04 -2.60 7.89
CA LEU A 38 8.05 -2.63 9.35
C LEU A 38 9.28 -3.35 9.89
N THR A 39 9.68 -2.96 11.10
CA THR A 39 10.65 -3.73 11.87
C THR A 39 9.98 -4.97 12.45
N ALA A 40 10.53 -6.15 12.19
CA ALA A 40 9.97 -7.42 12.68
C ALA A 40 11.11 -8.37 13.07
N GLY A 41 11.10 -8.87 14.31
CA GLY A 41 12.18 -9.70 14.84
C GLY A 41 13.55 -9.01 14.73
N CYS A 42 14.49 -9.66 14.04
CA CYS A 42 15.84 -9.11 13.82
C CYS A 42 15.95 -8.15 12.61
N GLN A 43 14.87 -7.98 11.85
CA GLN A 43 14.87 -7.17 10.64
C GLN A 43 14.47 -5.72 10.93
N VAL A 44 15.36 -4.77 10.62
CA VAL A 44 15.07 -3.34 10.74
C VAL A 44 14.26 -2.87 9.53
N GLY A 45 13.08 -2.29 9.80
CA GLY A 45 12.20 -1.75 8.78
C GLY A 45 12.73 -0.49 8.09
N LYS A 46 12.04 -0.07 7.04
CA LYS A 46 12.39 1.14 6.27
C LYS A 46 11.83 2.39 6.96
N ARG A 47 12.63 3.45 6.99
CA ARG A 47 12.21 4.77 7.50
C ARG A 47 11.33 5.55 6.50
N GLY A 48 11.28 5.10 5.25
CA GLY A 48 10.46 5.67 4.19
C GLY A 48 10.52 4.79 2.95
N PHE A 49 9.44 4.81 2.16
CA PHE A 49 9.35 4.08 0.90
C PHE A 49 8.49 4.88 -0.09
N ARG A 50 8.64 4.57 -1.38
CA ARG A 50 7.87 5.22 -2.44
C ARG A 50 6.61 4.43 -2.70
N ILE A 51 5.53 5.15 -2.95
CA ILE A 51 4.23 4.62 -3.37
C ILE A 51 4.04 4.94 -4.85
N TYR A 52 3.49 3.99 -5.61
CA TYR A 52 3.23 4.14 -7.04
C TYR A 52 1.74 3.90 -7.32
N PRO A 53 0.91 4.97 -7.36
CA PRO A 53 -0.49 4.89 -7.77
C PRO A 53 -0.63 4.28 -9.17
N ASN A 54 -1.85 3.84 -9.53
CA ASN A 54 -2.09 3.19 -10.82
C ASN A 54 -1.65 4.03 -12.01
N TRP A 55 -1.88 5.34 -11.95
CA TRP A 55 -1.50 6.32 -12.96
C TRP A 55 0.01 6.64 -13.01
N SER A 56 0.80 6.17 -12.04
CA SER A 56 2.26 6.37 -12.06
C SER A 56 2.95 5.34 -12.93
N THR A 57 3.84 5.77 -13.84
CA THR A 57 4.62 4.86 -14.70
C THR A 57 6.11 4.90 -14.32
N PRO A 58 6.57 4.02 -13.41
CA PRO A 58 7.97 3.98 -13.00
C PRO A 58 8.89 3.48 -14.13
N THR A 59 10.06 4.08 -14.26
CA THR A 59 11.01 3.79 -15.34
C THR A 59 12.02 2.69 -15.01
N ASN A 60 12.28 2.42 -13.73
CA ASN A 60 13.29 1.45 -13.31
C ASN A 60 12.68 0.12 -12.82
N LYS A 61 13.48 -0.96 -12.85
CA LYS A 61 13.01 -2.32 -12.50
C LYS A 61 12.56 -2.45 -11.04
N GLN A 62 13.23 -1.76 -10.11
CA GLN A 62 12.91 -1.84 -8.68
C GLN A 62 11.57 -1.17 -8.35
N ALA A 63 11.31 -0.03 -8.97
CA ALA A 63 10.06 0.72 -8.84
C ALA A 63 8.89 -0.02 -9.50
N ASN A 64 9.11 -0.70 -10.63
CA ASN A 64 8.10 -1.58 -11.23
C ASN A 64 7.73 -2.75 -10.30
N LYS A 65 8.73 -3.42 -9.68
CA LYS A 65 8.47 -4.46 -8.67
C LYS A 65 7.69 -3.91 -7.47
N SER A 66 8.03 -2.69 -7.03
CA SER A 66 7.32 -2.03 -5.92
C SER A 66 5.88 -1.71 -6.30
N LYS A 67 5.64 -1.15 -7.48
CA LYS A 67 4.30 -0.87 -8.00
C LYS A 67 3.46 -2.14 -8.08
N GLN A 68 4.05 -3.27 -8.51
CA GLN A 68 3.32 -4.52 -8.71
C GLN A 68 2.64 -5.02 -7.43
N TRP A 69 3.34 -5.06 -6.29
CA TRP A 69 2.70 -5.49 -5.05
C TRP A 69 1.79 -4.40 -4.47
N GLN A 70 2.15 -3.12 -4.63
CA GLN A 70 1.34 -2.01 -4.14
C GLN A 70 -0.03 -1.94 -4.83
N HIS A 71 -0.08 -2.28 -6.12
CA HIS A 71 -1.30 -2.31 -6.92
C HIS A 71 -2.38 -3.23 -6.32
N THR A 72 -1.98 -4.33 -5.68
CA THR A 72 -2.90 -5.26 -5.01
C THR A 72 -3.75 -4.55 -3.96
N TYR A 73 -3.16 -3.56 -3.29
CA TYR A 73 -3.73 -2.83 -2.15
C TYR A 73 -4.26 -1.44 -2.51
N PHE A 74 -4.37 -1.12 -3.80
CA PHE A 74 -4.84 0.18 -4.29
C PHE A 74 -6.34 0.16 -4.61
N VAL A 75 -7.05 1.19 -4.16
CA VAL A 75 -8.45 1.47 -4.46
C VAL A 75 -8.52 2.80 -5.21
N ASP A 76 -9.07 2.78 -6.42
CA ASP A 76 -9.33 4.00 -7.19
C ASP A 76 -10.55 4.73 -6.60
N CYS A 77 -10.39 6.00 -6.24
CA CYS A 77 -11.46 6.83 -5.66
C CYS A 77 -12.17 7.71 -6.69
N CYS A 78 -11.64 7.81 -7.92
CA CYS A 78 -12.26 8.57 -9.00
C CYS A 78 -13.15 7.70 -9.91
N GLY A 79 -13.04 6.37 -9.80
CA GLY A 79 -13.89 5.41 -10.51
C GLY A 79 -15.30 5.26 -9.93
N SER A 80 -15.97 4.16 -10.28
CA SER A 80 -17.30 3.89 -9.74
C SER A 80 -17.23 3.55 -8.24
N PRO A 81 -18.12 4.09 -7.38
CA PRO A 81 -18.11 3.77 -5.95
C PRO A 81 -18.27 2.28 -5.66
N GLN A 82 -18.98 1.54 -6.51
CA GLN A 82 -19.20 0.11 -6.35
C GLN A 82 -17.92 -0.70 -6.52
N GLU A 83 -17.11 -0.38 -7.54
CA GLU A 83 -15.81 -1.04 -7.77
C GLU A 83 -14.84 -0.75 -6.63
N GLY A 84 -14.79 0.50 -6.17
CA GLY A 84 -13.98 0.90 -5.03
C GLY A 84 -14.34 0.12 -3.75
N ASN A 85 -15.64 0.01 -3.45
CA ASN A 85 -16.13 -0.74 -2.30
C ASN A 85 -15.84 -2.25 -2.41
N ASN A 86 -16.03 -2.83 -3.59
CA ASN A 86 -15.72 -4.25 -3.82
C ASN A 86 -14.23 -4.54 -3.65
N LYS A 87 -13.37 -3.66 -4.17
CA LYS A 87 -11.91 -3.78 -4.04
C LYS A 87 -11.48 -3.64 -2.58
N LEU A 88 -12.04 -2.66 -1.87
CA LEU A 88 -11.79 -2.46 -0.44
C LEU A 88 -12.22 -3.68 0.38
N ALA A 89 -13.42 -4.21 0.14
CA ALA A 89 -13.93 -5.40 0.81
C ALA A 89 -12.99 -6.61 0.58
N HIS A 90 -12.50 -6.79 -0.65
CA HIS A 90 -11.55 -7.85 -0.96
C HIS A 90 -10.22 -7.70 -0.21
N ILE A 91 -9.67 -6.48 -0.10
CA ILE A 91 -8.43 -6.22 0.65
C ILE A 91 -8.61 -6.52 2.14
N LEU A 92 -9.76 -6.15 2.71
CA LEU A 92 -10.05 -6.36 4.13
C LEU A 92 -10.36 -7.83 4.45
N GLN A 93 -10.94 -8.59 3.51
CA GLN A 93 -11.26 -10.01 3.69
C GLN A 93 -10.08 -10.97 3.46
N SER A 94 -9.01 -10.51 2.81
CA SER A 94 -7.84 -11.35 2.45
C SER A 94 -6.75 -11.38 3.53
N ASN A 95 -7.01 -10.88 4.73
CA ASN A 95 -6.09 -10.84 5.87
C ASN A 95 -6.60 -11.62 7.06
#